data_AF-A0A5M3VV72-F1
#
_entry.id   AF-A0A5M3VV72-F1
#
_cell.length_a   1.000
_cell.length_b   1.000
_cell.length_c   1.000
_cell.angle_alpha   90.00
_cell.angle_beta   90.00
_cell.angle_gamma   90.00
#
_symmetry.space_group_name_H-M   'P 1'
#
loop_
_entity.id
_entity.type
_entity.pdbx_description
1 polymer ?
#
loop_
_entity_poly.entity_id
_entity_poly.type
_entity_poly.pdbx_seq_one_letter_code
_entity_poly.pdbx_strand_id
1 'polypeptide(L)'
;MDGLFIAVEGPNGVGKSTTVNRLASRLRGLGMAAHPTTEPTDTPLGRLIRTSESTLTGRAMALAVAADRTQHVDKEVEPALAAGQGRPPALDQVSIPGRVAVAVLDTDPRTWFLSVYVPSRDRGADKTTRKEMFVGSLLKLLAELPAGPHDHLVIGGDYNVIPADHDPLHPGFLPFEFGLLDTLHARGFVDAHRHCAPGVQAYSWIGRTGAGYRYDYFHVGSALSGRIQACEYLHEPRELGLTDHAAVRLDLDIRAVRLSCRNPAEPDAISLF
;
A
#
# COMPACT_ATOMS: atom_id res chain seq x y z
N MET A 1 -6.12 4.47 25.58
CA MET A 1 -6.15 4.03 24.18
C MET A 1 -5.06 2.98 24.04
N ASP A 2 -5.37 1.91 23.35
CA ASP A 2 -4.62 0.66 23.38
C ASP A 2 -4.01 0.40 21.99
N GLY A 3 -2.90 -0.35 21.96
CA GLY A 3 -2.00 -0.53 20.83
C GLY A 3 -2.60 -1.35 19.69
N LEU A 4 -1.96 -1.26 18.52
CA LEU A 4 -2.38 -1.96 17.32
C LEU A 4 -1.56 -3.25 17.13
N PHE A 5 -2.23 -4.40 17.13
CA PHE A 5 -1.62 -5.70 16.82
C PHE A 5 -1.81 -6.05 15.34
N ILE A 6 -0.71 -6.42 14.66
CA ILE A 6 -0.70 -6.80 13.24
C ILE A 6 -0.04 -8.18 13.10
N ALA A 7 -0.81 -9.18 12.64
CA ALA A 7 -0.31 -10.53 12.35
C ALA A 7 -0.11 -10.75 10.84
N VAL A 8 0.99 -11.39 10.46
CA VAL A 8 1.34 -11.70 9.06
C VAL A 8 1.55 -13.22 8.92
N GLU A 9 0.60 -13.89 8.27
CA GLU A 9 0.52 -15.35 8.19
C GLU A 9 0.81 -15.90 6.78
N GLY A 10 1.25 -17.15 6.69
CA GLY A 10 1.54 -17.85 5.43
C GLY A 10 2.61 -18.95 5.57
N PRO A 11 2.90 -19.73 4.52
CA PRO A 11 3.80 -20.89 4.62
C PRO A 11 5.28 -20.52 4.85
N ASN A 12 6.11 -21.49 5.25
CA ASN A 12 7.54 -21.26 5.47
C ASN A 12 8.25 -20.81 4.19
N GLY A 13 9.22 -19.91 4.30
CA GLY A 13 10.04 -19.44 3.17
C GLY A 13 9.42 -18.36 2.27
N VAL A 14 8.14 -17.99 2.43
CA VAL A 14 7.48 -16.97 1.58
C VAL A 14 7.84 -15.51 1.93
N GLY A 15 8.80 -15.28 2.82
CA GLY A 15 9.32 -13.95 3.13
C GLY A 15 8.57 -13.17 4.22
N LYS A 16 7.71 -13.82 5.01
CA LYS A 16 6.91 -13.16 6.07
C LYS A 16 7.75 -12.36 7.05
N SER A 17 8.82 -12.95 7.59
CA SER A 17 9.71 -12.28 8.55
C SER A 17 10.36 -11.03 7.93
N THR A 18 10.70 -11.09 6.63
CA THR A 18 11.21 -9.93 5.89
C THR A 18 10.15 -8.84 5.79
N THR A 19 8.89 -9.20 5.50
CA THR A 19 7.76 -8.27 5.44
C THR A 19 7.44 -7.65 6.80
N VAL A 20 7.39 -8.45 7.86
CA VAL A 20 7.15 -8.00 9.24
C VAL A 20 8.24 -7.04 9.70
N ASN A 21 9.51 -7.38 9.48
CA ASN A 21 10.62 -6.53 9.91
C ASN A 21 10.67 -5.20 9.16
N ARG A 22 10.34 -5.21 7.87
CA ARG A 22 10.23 -3.98 7.08
C ARG A 22 9.05 -3.11 7.52
N LEU A 23 7.91 -3.73 7.79
CA LEU A 23 6.73 -3.03 8.27
C LEU A 23 6.96 -2.41 9.65
N ALA A 24 7.54 -3.17 10.59
CA ALA A 24 7.76 -2.67 11.95
C ALA A 24 8.92 -1.68 12.04
N SER A 25 9.94 -1.81 11.18
CA SER A 25 10.88 -0.71 10.97
C SER A 25 10.04 0.50 10.56
N ARG A 26 9.38 0.46 9.40
CA ARG A 26 8.59 1.59 8.91
C ARG A 26 7.60 2.20 9.93
N LEU A 27 6.95 1.40 10.78
CA LEU A 27 6.06 1.97 11.81
C LEU A 27 6.83 2.76 12.89
N ARG A 28 8.02 2.30 13.30
CA ARG A 28 8.91 3.03 14.23
C ARG A 28 9.39 4.36 13.67
N GLY A 29 9.63 4.43 12.36
CA GLY A 29 10.17 5.62 11.65
C GLY A 29 9.19 6.77 11.67
N LEU A 30 7.92 6.39 11.67
CA LEU A 30 6.77 7.25 11.75
C LEU A 30 6.54 7.76 13.19
N GLY A 31 7.45 7.48 14.12
CA GLY A 31 7.31 7.86 15.53
C GLY A 31 6.24 7.07 16.28
N MET A 32 5.74 5.97 15.71
CA MET A 32 4.82 5.05 16.37
C MET A 32 5.61 3.92 17.01
N ALA A 33 5.27 3.54 18.24
CA ALA A 33 5.84 2.34 18.82
C ALA A 33 5.38 1.13 18.00
N ALA A 34 6.32 0.40 17.40
CA ALA A 34 6.04 -0.87 16.73
C ALA A 34 6.85 -1.97 17.40
N HIS A 35 6.23 -3.13 17.52
CA HIS A 35 6.80 -4.26 18.21
C HIS A 35 6.60 -5.51 17.33
N PRO A 36 7.51 -5.76 16.35
CA PRO A 36 7.49 -6.97 15.57
C PRO A 36 7.97 -8.11 16.42
N THR A 37 7.32 -9.24 16.22
CA THR A 37 7.67 -10.49 16.85
C THR A 37 7.19 -11.61 15.93
N THR A 38 7.63 -12.85 16.18
CA THR A 38 7.41 -14.00 15.30
C THR A 38 7.12 -15.25 16.11
N GLU A 39 6.46 -16.22 15.48
CA GLU A 39 6.23 -17.55 16.04
C GLU A 39 6.70 -18.68 15.11
N PRO A 40 7.27 -19.78 15.65
CA PRO A 40 7.67 -19.95 17.04
C PRO A 40 8.61 -18.82 17.48
N THR A 41 8.55 -18.41 18.74
CA THR A 41 9.30 -17.25 19.24
C THR A 41 10.78 -17.58 19.34
N ASP A 42 11.60 -16.57 19.57
CA ASP A 42 12.99 -16.80 19.92
C ASP A 42 13.20 -17.18 21.42
N THR A 43 12.15 -17.57 22.16
CA THR A 43 12.31 -18.13 23.52
C THR A 43 12.96 -19.53 23.49
N PRO A 44 13.49 -20.06 24.60
CA PRO A 44 14.00 -21.43 24.65
C PRO A 44 12.99 -22.48 24.19
N LEU A 45 11.70 -22.28 24.53
CA LEU A 45 10.60 -23.12 24.08
C LEU A 45 10.41 -22.99 22.56
N GLY A 46 10.36 -21.77 22.02
CA GLY A 46 10.25 -21.51 20.59
C GLY A 46 11.44 -22.01 19.74
N ARG A 47 12.69 -21.92 20.24
CA ARG A 47 13.86 -22.54 19.58
C ARG A 47 13.85 -24.06 19.67
N LEU A 48 13.45 -24.63 20.80
CA LEU A 48 13.30 -26.08 20.95
C LEU A 48 12.29 -26.62 19.93
N ILE A 49 11.19 -25.89 19.73
CA ILE A 49 10.17 -26.17 18.72
C ILE A 49 10.74 -26.11 17.30
N ARG A 50 11.47 -25.04 16.93
CA ARG A 50 12.12 -24.93 15.60
C ARG A 50 13.10 -26.06 15.32
N THR A 51 13.93 -26.40 16.30
CA THR A 51 14.97 -27.43 16.14
C THR A 51 14.41 -28.86 16.17
N SER A 52 13.22 -29.04 16.76
CA SER A 52 12.54 -30.32 16.82
C SER A 52 11.50 -30.48 15.71
N GLU A 53 11.43 -29.60 14.72
CA GLU A 53 10.42 -29.62 13.64
C GLU A 53 10.46 -30.94 12.83
N SER A 54 11.63 -31.61 12.77
CA SER A 54 11.79 -32.91 12.11
C SER A 54 11.38 -34.12 12.96
N THR A 55 11.11 -33.95 14.26
CA THR A 55 10.83 -35.05 15.19
C THR A 55 9.50 -34.88 15.95
N LEU A 56 9.12 -33.65 16.29
CA LEU A 56 7.81 -33.29 16.83
C LEU A 56 6.83 -33.09 15.69
N THR A 57 5.78 -33.91 15.66
CA THR A 57 4.74 -33.86 14.61
C THR A 57 3.33 -33.94 15.21
N GLY A 58 2.33 -33.63 14.38
CA GLY A 58 0.92 -33.75 14.75
C GLY A 58 0.58 -32.95 16.01
N ARG A 59 -0.14 -33.59 16.94
CA ARG A 59 -0.67 -32.92 18.13
C ARG A 59 0.42 -32.39 19.08
N ALA A 60 1.58 -33.04 19.17
CA ALA A 60 2.65 -32.62 20.07
C ALA A 60 3.32 -31.31 19.62
N MET A 61 3.57 -31.15 18.31
CA MET A 61 4.09 -29.91 17.73
C MET A 61 3.08 -28.76 17.89
N ALA A 62 1.80 -29.03 17.62
CA ALA A 62 0.74 -28.03 17.78
C ALA A 62 0.60 -27.54 19.24
N LEU A 63 0.70 -28.45 20.22
CA LEU A 63 0.66 -28.08 21.64
C LEU A 63 1.90 -27.30 22.08
N ALA A 64 3.08 -27.64 21.57
CA ALA A 64 4.31 -26.91 21.88
C ALA A 64 4.28 -25.48 21.31
N VAL A 65 3.87 -25.31 20.05
CA VAL A 65 3.68 -23.97 19.43
C VAL A 65 2.60 -23.17 20.17
N ALA A 66 1.51 -23.81 20.60
CA ALA A 66 0.47 -23.15 21.38
C ALA A 66 0.99 -22.66 22.76
N ALA A 67 1.84 -23.44 23.43
CA ALA A 67 2.45 -23.04 24.70
C ALA A 67 3.44 -21.87 24.53
N ASP A 68 4.25 -21.88 23.47
CA ASP A 68 5.14 -20.77 23.09
C ASP A 68 4.36 -19.49 22.77
N ARG A 69 3.22 -19.62 22.07
CA ARG A 69 2.28 -18.51 21.77
C ARG A 69 1.61 -17.95 23.03
N THR A 70 1.14 -18.78 23.95
CA THR A 70 0.54 -18.29 25.22
C THR A 70 1.55 -17.46 26.00
N GLN A 71 2.79 -17.95 26.13
CA GLN A 71 3.85 -17.19 26.80
C GLN A 71 4.20 -15.89 26.06
N HIS A 72 4.22 -15.92 24.73
CA HIS A 72 4.46 -14.76 23.87
C HIS A 72 3.40 -13.66 24.04
N VAL A 73 2.13 -14.03 24.10
CA VAL A 73 1.03 -13.08 24.28
C VAL A 73 1.08 -12.44 25.66
N ASP A 74 1.19 -13.26 26.71
CA ASP A 74 1.17 -12.81 28.11
C ASP A 74 2.38 -11.93 28.47
N LYS A 75 3.53 -12.15 27.81
CA LYS A 75 4.81 -11.52 28.21
C LYS A 75 5.30 -10.43 27.27
N GLU A 76 4.86 -10.42 26.02
CA GLU A 76 5.41 -9.53 24.99
C GLU A 76 4.32 -8.76 24.24
N VAL A 77 3.23 -9.42 23.83
CA VAL A 77 2.17 -8.76 23.04
C VAL A 77 1.25 -7.88 23.88
N GLU A 78 0.59 -8.42 24.92
CA GLU A 78 -0.36 -7.63 25.73
C GLU A 78 0.29 -6.41 26.43
N PRO A 79 1.51 -6.53 26.99
CA PRO A 79 2.20 -5.37 27.55
C PRO A 79 2.56 -4.30 26.50
N ALA A 80 2.96 -4.70 25.28
CA ALA A 80 3.28 -3.76 24.20
C ALA A 80 2.03 -3.02 23.68
N LEU A 81 0.87 -3.68 23.71
CA LEU A 81 -0.39 -3.06 23.31
C LEU A 81 -0.91 -2.10 24.37
N ALA A 82 -0.85 -2.44 25.66
CA ALA A 82 -1.31 -1.55 26.73
C ALA A 82 -0.59 -0.18 26.76
N ALA A 83 0.57 -0.05 26.11
CA ALA A 83 1.38 1.16 26.07
C ALA A 83 1.05 2.14 24.91
N GLY A 84 0.29 1.77 23.88
CA GLY A 84 0.19 2.51 22.61
C GLY A 84 -1.18 3.09 22.27
N GLN A 85 -1.43 4.37 22.54
CA GLN A 85 -2.71 5.03 22.30
C GLN A 85 -3.01 5.41 20.82
N GLY A 86 -3.85 4.65 20.07
CA GLY A 86 -4.68 5.23 18.99
C GLY A 86 -4.70 4.53 17.60
N ARG A 87 -5.92 4.34 17.07
CA ARG A 87 -6.29 3.76 15.75
C ARG A 87 -6.31 4.85 14.64
N PRO A 88 -5.94 4.58 13.38
CA PRO A 88 -6.27 5.45 12.25
C PRO A 88 -7.75 5.32 11.82
N PRO A 89 -8.35 6.35 11.19
CA PRO A 89 -9.75 6.32 10.79
C PRO A 89 -10.08 5.20 9.78
N ALA A 90 -11.33 4.77 9.79
CA ALA A 90 -11.81 3.56 9.13
C ALA A 90 -11.69 3.62 7.59
N LEU A 91 -11.07 2.59 7.01
CA LEU A 91 -10.99 2.34 5.56
C LEU A 91 -12.07 1.34 5.08
N ASP A 92 -13.17 1.23 5.81
CA ASP A 92 -14.29 0.33 5.54
C ASP A 92 -15.23 0.82 4.42
N GLN A 93 -14.98 1.99 3.83
CA GLN A 93 -15.89 2.63 2.86
C GLN A 93 -15.51 2.46 1.37
N VAL A 94 -14.44 1.74 1.01
CA VAL A 94 -14.14 1.46 -0.40
C VAL A 94 -14.71 0.10 -0.81
N SER A 95 -15.65 0.12 -1.76
CA SER A 95 -16.65 -0.93 -2.00
C SER A 95 -16.16 -2.23 -2.64
N ILE A 96 -14.86 -2.47 -2.81
CA ILE A 96 -14.35 -3.76 -3.31
C ILE A 96 -12.98 -4.08 -2.66
N PRO A 97 -12.88 -5.12 -1.81
CA PRO A 97 -11.61 -5.59 -1.25
C PRO A 97 -10.54 -5.83 -2.34
N GLY A 98 -9.30 -5.46 -2.07
CA GLY A 98 -8.16 -5.72 -2.96
C GLY A 98 -7.97 -4.74 -4.13
N ARG A 99 -8.78 -3.68 -4.23
CA ARG A 99 -8.63 -2.62 -5.27
C ARG A 99 -8.05 -1.31 -4.75
N VAL A 100 -7.90 -1.20 -3.44
CA VAL A 100 -7.24 -0.07 -2.80
C VAL A 100 -6.25 -0.59 -1.77
N ALA A 101 -5.04 -0.05 -1.81
CA ALA A 101 -4.03 -0.26 -0.79
C ALA A 101 -3.47 1.09 -0.35
N VAL A 102 -3.32 1.27 0.96
CA VAL A 102 -2.77 2.50 1.53
C VAL A 102 -1.47 2.19 2.23
N ALA A 103 -0.46 3.03 1.99
CA ALA A 103 0.78 3.01 2.72
C ALA A 103 1.12 4.41 3.20
N VAL A 104 1.51 4.55 4.47
CA VAL A 104 2.08 5.80 5.00
C VAL A 104 3.60 5.69 4.93
N LEU A 105 4.24 6.61 4.23
CA LEU A 105 5.69 6.66 4.03
C LEU A 105 6.33 7.53 5.11
N ASP A 106 7.34 6.97 5.79
CA ASP A 106 8.27 7.68 6.67
C ASP A 106 9.11 8.66 5.88
N THR A 107 8.53 9.82 5.59
CA THR A 107 9.13 10.83 4.73
C THR A 107 8.94 12.19 5.38
N ASP A 108 9.78 13.14 4.99
CA ASP A 108 9.63 14.55 5.31
C ASP A 108 9.39 15.32 3.99
N PRO A 109 8.17 15.83 3.77
CA PRO A 109 6.99 15.70 4.64
C PRO A 109 6.40 14.27 4.62
N ARG A 110 5.65 13.90 5.68
CA ARG A 110 5.00 12.58 5.77
C ARG A 110 4.09 12.40 4.56
N THR A 111 4.34 11.36 3.77
CA THR A 111 3.63 11.14 2.50
C THR A 111 2.71 9.94 2.63
N TRP A 112 1.49 10.08 2.13
CA TRP A 112 0.55 8.97 1.99
C TRP A 112 0.61 8.47 0.54
N PHE A 113 0.51 7.15 0.37
CA PHE A 113 0.39 6.53 -0.93
C PHE A 113 -0.90 5.71 -0.98
N LEU A 114 -1.77 6.05 -1.91
CA LEU A 114 -3.02 5.37 -2.20
C LEU A 114 -2.89 4.68 -3.55
N SER A 115 -2.68 3.37 -3.53
CA SER A 115 -2.76 2.54 -4.74
C SER A 115 -4.22 2.28 -5.06
N VAL A 116 -4.62 2.49 -6.31
CA VAL A 116 -5.99 2.28 -6.78
C VAL A 116 -5.98 1.41 -8.03
N TYR A 117 -6.88 0.42 -8.07
CA TYR A 117 -7.22 -0.34 -9.27
C TYR A 117 -8.72 -0.19 -9.54
N VAL A 118 -9.09 0.81 -10.32
CA VAL A 118 -10.48 1.07 -10.71
C VAL A 118 -10.97 -0.09 -11.58
N PRO A 119 -12.19 -0.63 -11.36
CA PRO A 119 -12.74 -1.67 -12.21
C PRO A 119 -12.66 -1.33 -13.70
N SER A 120 -12.10 -2.26 -14.48
CA SER A 120 -12.10 -2.18 -15.94
C SER A 120 -13.51 -2.39 -16.50
N ARG A 121 -13.69 -2.09 -17.77
CA ARG A 121 -14.95 -2.31 -18.48
C ARG A 121 -15.06 -3.76 -18.95
N ASP A 122 -16.27 -4.31 -18.85
CA ASP A 122 -16.83 -5.26 -19.82
C ASP A 122 -18.30 -4.91 -20.06
N ARG A 123 -18.87 -5.34 -21.19
CA ARG A 123 -20.17 -4.90 -21.78
C ARG A 123 -21.45 -5.09 -20.92
N GLY A 124 -21.35 -5.54 -19.67
CA GLY A 124 -22.51 -5.72 -18.79
C GLY A 124 -22.87 -4.44 -18.02
N ALA A 125 -24.16 -4.11 -17.94
CA ALA A 125 -24.67 -3.00 -17.14
C ALA A 125 -24.17 -3.05 -15.69
N ASP A 126 -24.17 -4.23 -15.07
CA ASP A 126 -23.70 -4.46 -13.70
C ASP A 126 -22.24 -4.05 -13.46
N LYS A 127 -21.37 -4.20 -14.46
CA LYS A 127 -19.96 -3.82 -14.33
C LYS A 127 -19.77 -2.30 -14.45
N THR A 128 -20.59 -1.65 -15.27
CA THR A 128 -20.61 -0.18 -15.37
C THR A 128 -21.06 0.42 -14.04
N THR A 129 -22.14 -0.10 -13.46
CA THR A 129 -22.62 0.31 -12.12
C THR A 129 -21.55 0.09 -11.05
N ARG A 130 -20.83 -1.04 -11.08
CA ARG A 130 -19.71 -1.29 -10.14
C ARG A 130 -18.59 -0.27 -10.26
N LYS A 131 -18.21 0.09 -11.49
CA LYS A 131 -17.18 1.10 -11.73
C LYS A 131 -17.64 2.47 -11.22
N GLU A 132 -18.87 2.87 -11.53
CA GLU A 132 -19.45 4.13 -11.08
C GLU A 132 -19.54 4.21 -9.56
N MET A 133 -20.03 3.15 -8.89
CA MET A 133 -20.04 3.05 -7.43
C MET A 133 -18.62 3.11 -6.83
N PHE A 134 -17.64 2.44 -7.45
CA PHE A 134 -16.26 2.48 -7.01
C PHE A 134 -15.69 3.90 -7.10
N VAL A 135 -15.82 4.54 -8.27
CA VAL A 135 -15.38 5.92 -8.51
C VAL A 135 -16.05 6.87 -7.53
N GLY A 136 -17.37 6.76 -7.33
CA GLY A 136 -18.11 7.56 -6.36
C GLY A 136 -17.59 7.38 -4.93
N SER A 137 -17.35 6.13 -4.50
CA SER A 137 -16.82 5.83 -3.16
C SER A 137 -15.39 6.35 -2.97
N LEU A 138 -14.54 6.26 -3.99
CA LEU A 138 -13.18 6.80 -3.97
C LEU A 138 -13.20 8.32 -3.85
N LEU A 139 -14.02 9.01 -4.66
CA LEU A 139 -14.13 10.45 -4.63
C LEU A 139 -14.71 10.96 -3.29
N LYS A 140 -15.65 10.21 -2.70
CA LYS A 140 -16.18 10.49 -1.36
C LYS A 140 -15.08 10.37 -0.30
N LEU A 141 -14.32 9.26 -0.31
CA LEU A 141 -13.18 9.06 0.59
C LEU A 141 -12.20 10.23 0.51
N LEU A 142 -11.81 10.63 -0.71
CA LEU A 142 -10.87 11.72 -0.92
C LEU A 142 -11.42 13.08 -0.43
N ALA A 143 -12.72 13.32 -0.55
CA ALA A 143 -13.38 14.53 -0.07
C ALA A 143 -13.42 14.61 1.46
N GLU A 144 -13.42 13.47 2.15
CA GLU A 144 -13.45 13.38 3.61
C GLU A 144 -12.04 13.38 4.24
N LEU A 145 -10.98 13.37 3.42
CA LEU A 145 -9.61 13.42 3.94
C LEU A 145 -9.31 14.79 4.57
N PRO A 146 -8.70 14.83 5.77
CA PRO A 146 -8.19 16.07 6.33
C PRO A 146 -7.10 16.67 5.44
N ALA A 147 -6.92 18.00 5.48
CA ALA A 147 -5.95 18.73 4.65
C ALA A 147 -4.53 18.15 4.72
N GLY A 148 -4.06 17.74 5.91
CA GLY A 148 -2.74 17.13 6.09
C GLY A 148 -2.52 15.89 5.19
N PRO A 149 -3.25 14.78 5.41
CA PRO A 149 -3.22 13.63 4.52
C PRO A 149 -3.52 13.96 3.06
N HIS A 150 -4.49 14.83 2.78
CA HIS A 150 -4.89 15.20 1.43
C HIS A 150 -3.74 15.85 0.63
N ASP A 151 -3.12 16.90 1.18
CA ASP A 151 -2.09 17.69 0.48
C ASP A 151 -0.79 16.92 0.30
N HIS A 152 -0.57 15.89 1.12
CA HIS A 152 0.61 15.03 1.09
C HIS A 152 0.32 13.61 0.55
N LEU A 153 -0.78 13.45 -0.19
CA LEU A 153 -1.16 12.18 -0.78
C LEU A 153 -0.63 12.04 -2.21
N VAL A 154 -0.09 10.87 -2.51
CA VAL A 154 0.14 10.38 -3.87
C VAL A 154 -0.90 9.29 -4.15
N ILE A 155 -1.66 9.45 -5.22
CA ILE A 155 -2.64 8.47 -5.69
C ILE A 155 -2.08 7.85 -6.97
N GLY A 156 -1.89 6.53 -6.98
CA GLY A 156 -1.25 5.83 -8.09
C GLY A 156 -1.97 4.56 -8.50
N GLY A 157 -1.91 4.20 -9.78
CA GLY A 157 -2.35 2.90 -10.28
C GLY A 157 -3.21 2.98 -11.54
N ASP A 158 -3.88 1.88 -11.84
CA ASP A 158 -4.73 1.74 -13.02
C ASP A 158 -6.13 2.31 -12.73
N TYR A 159 -6.41 3.47 -13.33
CA TYR A 159 -7.68 4.16 -13.17
C TYR A 159 -8.71 3.70 -14.19
N ASN A 160 -8.31 2.94 -15.22
CA ASN A 160 -9.19 2.50 -16.30
C ASN A 160 -10.01 3.63 -16.96
N VAL A 161 -9.56 4.89 -16.88
CA VAL A 161 -10.22 6.06 -17.48
C VAL A 161 -9.23 6.84 -18.34
N ILE A 162 -9.75 7.61 -19.30
CA ILE A 162 -8.97 8.56 -20.10
C ILE A 162 -9.46 9.97 -19.82
N PRO A 163 -8.63 11.02 -20.03
CA PRO A 163 -9.09 12.39 -19.89
C PRO A 163 -9.98 12.81 -21.06
N ALA A 164 -10.79 13.86 -20.86
CA ALA A 164 -11.73 14.34 -21.88
C ALA A 164 -11.05 14.90 -23.14
N ASP A 165 -9.80 15.32 -23.02
CA ASP A 165 -8.92 15.80 -24.09
C ASP A 165 -8.01 14.71 -24.67
N HIS A 166 -8.28 13.42 -24.38
CA HIS A 166 -7.53 12.31 -24.97
C HIS A 166 -7.71 12.27 -26.50
N ASP A 167 -6.63 12.05 -27.24
CA ASP A 167 -6.64 11.99 -28.71
C ASP A 167 -6.07 10.66 -29.25
N PRO A 168 -6.84 9.82 -29.98
CA PRO A 168 -8.25 10.01 -30.31
C PRO A 168 -9.14 9.82 -29.08
N LEU A 169 -10.28 10.50 -29.06
CA LEU A 169 -11.29 10.24 -28.06
C LEU A 169 -11.98 8.90 -28.39
N HIS A 170 -11.83 7.93 -27.50
CA HIS A 170 -12.34 6.59 -27.75
C HIS A 170 -13.85 6.50 -27.47
N PRO A 171 -14.66 5.96 -28.41
CA PRO A 171 -16.08 5.83 -28.21
C PRO A 171 -16.37 4.84 -27.08
N GLY A 172 -17.21 5.24 -26.14
CA GLY A 172 -17.73 4.37 -25.09
C GLY A 172 -17.29 4.70 -23.67
N PHE A 173 -16.47 5.73 -23.44
CA PHE A 173 -16.33 6.30 -22.11
C PHE A 173 -17.57 7.14 -21.75
N LEU A 174 -17.98 7.07 -20.49
CA LEU A 174 -19.14 7.73 -19.92
C LEU A 174 -18.72 8.99 -19.16
N PRO A 175 -19.63 9.97 -18.97
CA PRO A 175 -19.31 11.24 -18.29
C PRO A 175 -18.61 11.07 -16.93
N PHE A 176 -19.02 10.10 -16.11
CA PHE A 176 -18.42 9.89 -14.79
C PHE A 176 -16.95 9.42 -14.85
N GLU A 177 -16.53 8.80 -15.95
CA GLU A 177 -15.16 8.30 -16.14
C GLU A 177 -14.19 9.46 -16.38
N PHE A 178 -14.59 10.43 -17.20
CA PHE A 178 -13.86 11.69 -17.35
C PHE A 178 -13.88 12.49 -16.05
N GLY A 179 -15.03 12.51 -15.38
CA GLY A 179 -15.25 13.24 -14.13
C GLY A 179 -14.32 12.83 -12.99
N LEU A 180 -13.75 11.61 -12.99
CA LEU A 180 -12.74 11.21 -12.00
C LEU A 180 -11.51 12.13 -12.07
N LEU A 181 -10.92 12.28 -13.26
CA LEU A 181 -9.70 13.08 -13.44
C LEU A 181 -9.97 14.57 -13.21
N ASP A 182 -11.08 15.08 -13.72
CA ASP A 182 -11.50 16.47 -13.53
C ASP A 182 -11.71 16.78 -12.04
N THR A 183 -12.30 15.85 -11.30
CA THR A 183 -12.54 16.01 -9.86
C THR A 183 -11.24 15.97 -9.05
N LEU A 184 -10.29 15.11 -9.41
CA LEU A 184 -8.96 15.10 -8.78
C LEU A 184 -8.25 16.45 -9.00
N HIS A 185 -8.27 16.95 -10.24
CA HIS A 185 -7.70 18.25 -10.58
C HIS A 185 -8.36 19.40 -9.81
N ALA A 186 -9.70 19.44 -9.77
CA ALA A 186 -10.46 20.45 -9.04
C ALA A 186 -10.20 20.44 -7.52
N ARG A 187 -9.79 19.28 -6.98
CA ARG A 187 -9.36 19.15 -5.58
C ARG A 187 -7.89 19.49 -5.34
N GLY A 188 -7.15 19.91 -6.36
CA GLY A 188 -5.76 20.34 -6.22
C GLY A 188 -4.74 19.19 -6.31
N PHE A 189 -5.16 18.01 -6.79
CA PHE A 189 -4.21 16.98 -7.20
C PHE A 189 -3.63 17.29 -8.57
N VAL A 190 -2.31 17.15 -8.70
CA VAL A 190 -1.56 17.39 -9.92
C VAL A 190 -1.30 16.05 -10.63
N ASP A 191 -1.70 15.92 -11.89
CA ASP A 191 -1.28 14.82 -12.77
C ASP A 191 0.23 14.92 -13.01
N ALA A 192 0.98 13.97 -12.48
CA ALA A 192 2.43 14.03 -12.47
C ALA A 192 3.05 13.94 -13.87
N HIS A 193 2.44 13.20 -14.79
CA HIS A 193 2.94 13.14 -16.17
C HIS A 193 2.71 14.48 -16.87
N ARG A 194 1.51 15.05 -16.75
CA ARG A 194 1.21 16.37 -17.34
C ARG A 194 2.08 17.48 -16.76
N HIS A 195 2.46 17.36 -15.49
CA HIS A 195 3.41 18.28 -14.85
C HIS A 195 4.79 18.22 -15.50
N CYS A 196 5.33 17.01 -15.74
CA CYS A 196 6.65 16.81 -16.31
C CYS A 196 6.70 17.04 -17.84
N ALA A 197 5.64 16.69 -18.55
CA ALA A 197 5.56 16.76 -20.01
C ALA A 197 4.23 17.41 -20.47
N PRO A 198 4.05 18.72 -20.29
CA PRO A 198 2.84 19.42 -20.69
C PRO A 198 2.57 19.27 -22.19
N GLY A 199 1.33 18.94 -22.56
CA GLY A 199 0.91 18.77 -23.96
C GLY A 199 1.34 17.45 -24.60
N VAL A 200 2.07 16.58 -23.88
CA VAL A 200 2.43 15.24 -24.36
C VAL A 200 1.44 14.22 -23.83
N GLN A 201 0.82 13.46 -24.73
CA GLN A 201 -0.01 12.31 -24.36
C GLN A 201 0.84 11.05 -24.33
N ALA A 202 0.99 10.46 -23.14
CA ALA A 202 1.57 9.14 -22.99
C ALA A 202 0.51 8.04 -23.07
N TYR A 203 0.98 6.80 -23.26
CA TYR A 203 0.15 5.61 -23.23
C TYR A 203 0.68 4.64 -22.19
N SER A 204 -0.20 4.01 -21.42
CA SER A 204 0.18 2.87 -20.58
C SER A 204 -0.34 1.58 -21.16
N TRP A 205 -1.51 1.57 -21.78
CA TRP A 205 -2.10 0.35 -22.33
C TRP A 205 -2.28 0.49 -23.84
N ILE A 206 -2.00 -0.57 -24.59
CA ILE A 206 -2.26 -0.63 -26.02
C ILE A 206 -3.16 -1.82 -26.32
N GLY A 207 -4.34 -1.53 -26.85
CA GLY A 207 -5.31 -2.55 -27.20
C GLY A 207 -4.92 -3.35 -28.45
N ARG A 208 -5.65 -4.44 -28.71
CA ARG A 208 -5.44 -5.31 -29.88
C ARG A 208 -5.55 -4.59 -31.22
N THR A 209 -6.23 -3.46 -31.26
CA THR A 209 -6.41 -2.61 -32.45
C THR A 209 -5.25 -1.63 -32.66
N GLY A 210 -4.23 -1.64 -31.79
CA GLY A 210 -3.14 -0.66 -31.80
C GLY A 210 -3.50 0.68 -31.15
N ALA A 211 -4.74 0.84 -30.70
CA ALA A 211 -5.18 2.03 -29.97
C ALA A 211 -4.48 2.14 -28.62
N GLY A 212 -3.82 3.28 -28.38
CA GLY A 212 -3.20 3.62 -27.11
C GLY A 212 -4.18 4.29 -26.16
N TYR A 213 -4.04 3.98 -24.87
CA TYR A 213 -4.79 4.56 -23.77
C TYR A 213 -3.85 4.88 -22.62
N ARG A 214 -4.06 6.03 -21.99
CA ARG A 214 -3.44 6.34 -20.69
C ARG A 214 -4.41 5.88 -19.60
N TYR A 215 -4.16 4.73 -18.99
CA TYR A 215 -4.97 4.22 -17.88
C TYR A 215 -4.27 4.33 -16.53
N ASP A 216 -2.95 4.39 -16.55
CA ASP A 216 -2.13 4.37 -15.34
C ASP A 216 -1.64 5.79 -15.05
N TYR A 217 -1.91 6.26 -13.84
CA TYR A 217 -1.67 7.65 -13.44
C TYR A 217 -0.96 7.73 -12.10
N PHE A 218 -0.26 8.85 -11.91
CA PHE A 218 0.04 9.38 -10.59
C PHE A 218 -0.57 10.78 -10.44
N HIS A 219 -1.37 10.95 -9.39
CA HIS A 219 -1.90 12.24 -8.96
C HIS A 219 -1.28 12.61 -7.61
N VAL A 220 -0.71 13.81 -7.53
CA VAL A 220 0.13 14.23 -6.41
C VAL A 220 -0.50 15.43 -5.73
N GLY A 221 -0.67 15.35 -4.41
CA GLY A 221 -1.23 16.41 -3.59
C GLY A 221 -0.40 17.70 -3.66
N SER A 222 -1.06 18.82 -3.36
CA SER A 222 -0.51 20.18 -3.53
C SER A 222 0.84 20.38 -2.83
N ALA A 223 1.02 19.86 -1.61
CA ALA A 223 2.25 20.00 -0.84
C ALA A 223 3.44 19.17 -1.39
N LEU A 224 3.16 18.20 -2.27
CA LEU A 224 4.16 17.35 -2.92
C LEU A 224 4.38 17.69 -4.39
N SER A 225 3.46 18.43 -5.01
CA SER A 225 3.50 18.72 -6.45
C SER A 225 4.81 19.41 -6.90
N GLY A 226 5.33 20.37 -6.13
CA GLY A 226 6.61 21.03 -6.40
C GLY A 226 7.86 20.15 -6.18
N ARG A 227 7.67 18.90 -5.78
CA ARG A 227 8.75 17.91 -5.55
C ARG A 227 8.80 16.85 -6.64
N ILE A 228 7.94 16.92 -7.66
CA ILE A 228 7.97 16.01 -8.80
C ILE A 228 9.24 16.29 -9.62
N GLN A 229 10.10 15.29 -9.75
CA GLN A 229 11.33 15.37 -10.53
C GLN A 229 11.17 14.77 -11.93
N ALA A 230 10.48 13.63 -12.03
CA ALA A 230 10.20 12.95 -13.28
C ALA A 230 8.94 12.08 -13.16
N CYS A 231 8.26 11.89 -14.29
CA CYS A 231 7.17 10.92 -14.41
C CYS A 231 7.21 10.32 -15.83
N GLU A 232 7.44 9.01 -15.92
CA GLU A 232 7.77 8.34 -17.18
C GLU A 232 6.97 7.05 -17.37
N TYR A 233 6.62 6.75 -18.61
CA TYR A 233 6.01 5.47 -19.00
C TYR A 233 7.09 4.56 -19.59
N LEU A 234 7.43 3.53 -18.84
CA LEU A 234 8.43 2.53 -19.20
C LEU A 234 7.74 1.41 -19.98
N HIS A 235 7.94 1.40 -21.30
CA HIS A 235 7.29 0.44 -22.20
C HIS A 235 7.96 -0.95 -22.23
N GLU A 236 9.20 -1.08 -21.76
CA GLU A 236 9.96 -2.32 -21.78
C GLU A 236 9.17 -3.54 -21.22
N PRO A 237 8.49 -3.49 -20.05
CA PRO A 237 7.74 -4.64 -19.55
C PRO A 237 6.65 -5.14 -20.52
N ARG A 238 6.03 -4.21 -21.25
CA ARG A 238 5.00 -4.52 -22.26
C ARG A 238 5.61 -5.07 -23.53
N GLU A 239 6.71 -4.46 -24.00
CA GLU A 239 7.41 -4.90 -25.21
C GLU A 239 8.03 -6.30 -25.05
N LEU A 240 8.41 -6.66 -23.82
CA LEU A 240 8.84 -8.01 -23.44
C LEU A 240 7.68 -8.99 -23.21
N GLY A 241 6.41 -8.54 -23.27
CA GLY A 241 5.23 -9.38 -23.08
C GLY A 241 5.00 -9.84 -21.63
N LEU A 242 5.58 -9.16 -20.64
CA LEU A 242 5.36 -9.47 -19.22
C LEU A 242 3.98 -9.00 -18.72
N THR A 243 3.43 -7.98 -19.39
CA THR A 243 2.11 -7.37 -19.13
C THR A 243 1.66 -6.65 -20.40
N ASP A 244 0.37 -6.32 -20.50
CA ASP A 244 -0.19 -5.44 -21.52
C ASP A 244 -0.10 -3.94 -21.17
N HIS A 245 0.42 -3.60 -19.98
CA HIS A 245 0.64 -2.22 -19.51
C HIS A 245 2.13 -1.83 -19.51
N ALA A 246 2.42 -0.56 -19.79
CA ALA A 246 3.68 0.09 -19.45
C ALA A 246 3.75 0.29 -17.94
N ALA A 247 4.93 0.16 -17.35
CA ALA A 247 5.12 0.59 -15.97
C ALA A 247 5.16 2.12 -15.91
N VAL A 248 4.53 2.72 -14.91
CA VAL A 248 4.64 4.17 -14.66
C VAL A 248 5.62 4.39 -13.52
N ARG A 249 6.61 5.24 -13.75
CA ARG A 249 7.59 5.64 -12.75
C ARG A 249 7.33 7.09 -12.36
N LEU A 250 7.33 7.35 -11.05
CA LEU A 250 7.30 8.68 -10.48
C LEU A 250 8.52 8.87 -9.58
N ASP A 251 9.31 9.90 -9.87
CA ASP A 251 10.42 10.32 -9.01
C ASP A 251 9.99 11.56 -8.22
N LEU A 252 9.99 11.45 -6.89
CA LEU A 252 9.66 12.54 -5.96
C LEU A 252 10.88 12.89 -5.11
N ASP A 253 11.17 14.19 -5.00
CA ASP A 253 12.17 14.73 -4.07
C ASP A 253 11.60 14.85 -2.65
N ILE A 254 11.60 13.71 -1.94
CA ILE A 254 11.16 13.57 -0.55
C ILE A 254 12.24 12.89 0.27
N ARG A 255 12.42 13.33 1.52
CA ARG A 255 13.47 12.80 2.40
C ARG A 255 12.93 11.65 3.23
N ALA A 256 13.45 10.43 3.02
CA ALA A 256 13.09 9.31 3.88
C ALA A 256 13.61 9.52 5.32
N VAL A 257 12.73 9.32 6.31
CA VAL A 257 13.08 9.27 7.73
C VAL A 257 13.66 7.88 7.99
N ARG A 258 14.98 7.81 8.15
CA ARG A 258 15.69 6.55 8.39
C ARG A 258 15.59 6.17 9.86
N LEU A 259 15.36 4.89 10.13
CA LEU A 259 15.38 4.33 11.46
C LEU A 259 16.69 3.68 11.82
N SER A 260 17.08 3.85 13.08
CA SER A 260 18.20 3.13 13.67
C SER A 260 17.70 1.82 14.31
N CYS A 261 18.16 0.65 13.83
CA CYS A 261 17.91 -0.66 14.44
C CYS A 261 19.20 -1.20 15.11
N ARG A 262 19.14 -1.74 16.35
CA ARG A 262 20.23 -2.47 17.04
C ARG A 262 19.90 -3.97 17.23
N ASN A 263 20.90 -4.80 17.52
CA ASN A 263 20.92 -6.29 17.47
C ASN A 263 20.40 -6.98 18.77
N PRO A 264 19.50 -7.99 18.72
CA PRO A 264 18.83 -8.60 19.90
C PRO A 264 19.60 -9.66 20.73
N ALA A 265 20.93 -9.82 20.58
CA ALA A 265 21.63 -11.01 21.08
C ALA A 265 22.87 -10.75 21.97
N GLU A 266 22.86 -9.80 22.91
CA GLU A 266 23.88 -9.77 23.98
C GLU A 266 23.39 -10.42 25.29
N PRO A 267 24.19 -11.29 25.93
CA PRO A 267 23.70 -12.31 26.86
C PRO A 267 23.65 -11.87 28.34
N ASP A 268 24.12 -10.66 28.67
CA ASP A 268 24.37 -10.26 30.05
C ASP A 268 23.49 -9.08 30.52
N ALA A 269 22.18 -9.11 30.24
CA ALA A 269 21.22 -8.24 30.96
C ALA A 269 19.74 -8.65 30.82
N ILE A 270 19.40 -9.93 30.97
CA ILE A 270 18.02 -10.32 31.30
C ILE A 270 18.05 -11.11 32.61
N SER A 271 18.11 -10.41 33.75
CA SER A 271 17.65 -10.98 35.02
C SER A 271 16.16 -10.71 35.13
N LEU A 272 15.36 -11.78 35.11
CA LEU A 272 13.93 -11.74 35.29
C LEU A 272 13.58 -11.22 36.70
N PHE A 273 12.96 -10.04 36.75
CA PHE A 273 11.76 -9.79 37.55
C PHE A 273 10.69 -9.25 36.60
#